data_AF-A0A842UH34-F1
#
_entry.id   AF-A0A842UH34-F1
#
_cell.length_a   1.000
_cell.length_b   1.000
_cell.length_c   1.000
_cell.angle_alpha   90.00
_cell.angle_beta   90.00
_cell.angle_gamma   90.00
#
_symmetry.space_group_name_H-M   'P 1'
#
loop_
_entity.id
_entity.type
_entity.pdbx_description
1 polymer ?
#
loop_
_entity_poly.entity_id
_entity_poly.type
_entity_poly.pdbx_seq_one_letter_code
_entity_poly.pdbx_strand_id
1 'polypeptide(L)'
;MPYILGLDPSVQKAGYVVLDTAKADDIVEEKGLLKTSRADGILVQRLIKQAQQISEKIEKYDITFVAMEAPFFGSNSTEMLYALNQFIHRVFLEHDNYVVCFPPQMLKKLVFPETSVAEIGKPHMIDQAKTTLHLHGKRLAEDVADAFWAGYFGKRYYKWFFEKVLSEEDLGEYEHHTFCGQHTYTRGVRKGVTEYTGIMFRENDLFYDFKAIKRRTKDASRKEKGKKSSSKKR
;
A
#
# COMPACT_ATOMS: atom_id res chain seq x y z
N MET A 1 -13.98 12.45 8.43
CA MET A 1 -13.42 12.57 7.07
C MET A 1 -12.34 11.51 6.94
N PRO A 2 -12.22 10.79 5.81
CA PRO A 2 -11.36 9.63 5.77
C PRO A 2 -9.89 10.04 5.81
N TYR A 3 -9.13 9.43 6.72
CA TYR A 3 -7.68 9.49 6.74
C TYR A 3 -7.10 8.31 5.98
N ILE A 4 -5.94 8.53 5.36
CA ILE A 4 -5.15 7.52 4.66
C ILE A 4 -3.83 7.33 5.38
N LEU A 5 -3.42 6.08 5.57
CA LEU A 5 -2.09 5.72 6.05
C LEU A 5 -1.15 5.44 4.87
N GLY A 6 -0.07 6.23 4.75
CA GLY A 6 1.10 5.85 3.95
C GLY A 6 2.10 5.10 4.82
N LEU A 7 2.63 3.97 4.35
CA LEU A 7 3.48 3.09 5.16
C LEU A 7 4.69 2.56 4.37
N ASP A 8 5.87 2.63 4.98
CA ASP A 8 7.08 1.89 4.56
C ASP A 8 7.43 0.88 5.67
N PRO A 9 7.07 -0.41 5.50
CA PRO A 9 7.30 -1.43 6.52
C PRO A 9 8.78 -1.75 6.72
N SER A 10 9.22 -1.67 7.97
CA SER A 10 10.56 -2.10 8.38
C SER A 10 10.51 -2.75 9.74
N VAL A 11 11.34 -3.78 9.94
CA VAL A 11 11.39 -4.52 11.21
C VAL A 11 11.92 -3.63 12.34
N GLN A 12 12.75 -2.62 12.05
CA GLN A 12 13.35 -1.76 13.07
C GLN A 12 12.72 -0.37 13.14
N LYS A 13 12.38 0.21 11.98
CA LYS A 13 11.96 1.62 11.87
C LYS A 13 11.00 1.77 10.68
N ALA A 14 9.73 1.41 10.85
CA ALA A 14 8.76 1.62 9.78
C ALA A 14 8.42 3.11 9.67
N GLY A 15 8.52 3.67 8.47
CA GLY A 15 8.04 5.02 8.19
C GLY A 15 6.53 5.04 8.06
N TYR A 16 5.90 6.11 8.54
CA TYR A 16 4.47 6.35 8.29
C TYR A 16 4.18 7.82 8.03
N VAL A 17 3.13 8.05 7.25
CA VAL A 17 2.44 9.34 7.12
C VAL A 17 0.93 9.14 7.25
N VAL A 18 0.24 10.12 7.81
CA VAL A 18 -1.22 10.21 7.85
C VAL A 18 -1.64 11.40 7.00
N LEU A 19 -2.52 11.14 6.04
CA LEU A 19 -3.02 12.12 5.09
C LEU A 19 -4.53 12.28 5.26
N ASP A 20 -5.00 13.53 5.34
CA ASP A 20 -6.42 13.86 5.26
C ASP A 20 -6.85 13.94 3.79
N THR A 21 -7.84 13.15 3.39
CA THR A 21 -8.36 13.13 2.00
C THR A 21 -8.90 14.49 1.56
N ALA A 22 -9.44 15.29 2.48
CA ALA A 22 -10.02 16.59 2.17
C ALA A 22 -8.98 17.70 1.93
N LYS A 23 -7.72 17.49 2.32
CA LYS A 23 -6.64 18.47 2.13
C LYS A 23 -5.88 18.23 0.83
N ALA A 24 -5.01 19.16 0.45
CA ALA A 24 -4.09 18.98 -0.67
C ALA A 24 -3.16 17.76 -0.45
N ASP A 25 -2.67 17.18 -1.55
CA ASP A 25 -1.96 15.89 -1.52
C ASP A 25 -0.60 15.97 -0.80
N ASP A 26 -0.02 17.16 -0.73
CA ASP A 26 1.24 17.52 -0.06
C ASP A 26 1.08 17.87 1.44
N ILE A 27 -0.14 17.90 1.98
CA ILE A 27 -0.40 18.20 3.39
C ILE A 27 -0.46 16.90 4.20
N VAL A 28 0.49 16.77 5.13
CA VAL A 28 0.64 15.63 6.05
C VAL A 28 0.19 16.01 7.46
N GLU A 29 -0.78 15.28 8.01
CA GLU A 29 -1.29 15.48 9.37
C GLU A 29 -0.30 15.02 10.42
N GLU A 30 0.25 13.83 10.21
CA GLU A 30 1.23 13.23 11.11
C GLU A 30 2.24 12.43 10.28
N LYS A 31 3.50 12.47 10.68
CA LYS A 31 4.55 11.61 10.12
C LYS A 31 5.53 11.21 11.19
N GLY A 32 6.11 10.03 11.04
CA GLY A 32 7.13 9.58 11.98
C GLY A 32 7.66 8.18 11.70
N LEU A 33 8.38 7.67 12.68
CA LEU A 33 8.94 6.32 12.65
C LEU A 33 8.31 5.49 13.76
N LEU A 34 7.76 4.33 13.40
CA LEU A 34 7.38 3.28 14.34
C LEU A 34 8.60 2.41 14.59
N LYS A 35 9.13 2.45 15.82
CA LYS A 35 10.43 1.85 16.15
C LYS A 35 10.26 0.60 17.00
N THR A 36 11.08 -0.40 16.69
CA THR A 36 11.41 -1.49 17.61
C THR A 36 12.91 -1.52 17.88
N SER A 37 13.28 -2.13 18.99
CA SER A 37 14.66 -2.32 19.43
C SER A 37 14.88 -3.75 19.89
N ARG A 38 16.14 -4.14 20.12
CA ARG A 38 16.46 -5.45 20.70
C ARG A 38 15.93 -5.61 22.13
N ALA A 39 15.68 -4.50 22.84
CA ALA A 39 15.08 -4.53 24.17
C ALA A 39 13.58 -4.92 24.14
N ASP A 40 12.93 -4.86 22.96
CA ASP A 40 11.54 -5.29 22.78
C ASP A 40 11.36 -6.81 22.68
N GLY A 41 12.44 -7.56 22.93
CA GLY A 41 12.43 -9.01 23.00
C GLY A 41 12.93 -9.71 21.73
N ILE A 42 12.55 -10.99 21.60
CA ILE A 42 12.95 -11.82 20.46
C ILE A 42 12.29 -11.34 19.16
N LEU A 43 12.79 -11.81 18.02
CA LEU A 43 12.35 -11.34 16.70
C LEU A 43 10.82 -11.35 16.54
N VAL A 44 10.14 -12.45 16.87
CA VAL A 44 8.67 -12.54 16.73
C VAL A 44 7.94 -11.52 17.61
N GLN A 45 8.44 -11.21 18.81
CA GLN A 45 7.85 -10.18 19.67
C GLN A 45 7.98 -8.79 19.04
N ARG A 46 9.12 -8.51 18.40
CA ARG A 46 9.31 -7.27 17.63
C ARG A 46 8.40 -7.18 16.41
N LEU A 47 8.18 -8.29 15.68
CA LEU A 47 7.23 -8.32 14.55
C LEU A 47 5.80 -8.03 15.03
N ILE A 48 5.38 -8.65 16.13
CA ILE A 48 4.08 -8.40 16.77
C ILE A 48 3.96 -6.93 17.19
N LYS A 49 4.97 -6.39 17.88
CA LYS A 49 5.01 -4.99 18.30
C LYS A 49 4.90 -4.03 17.11
N GLN A 50 5.60 -4.31 16.02
CA GLN A 50 5.54 -3.49 14.81
C GLN A 50 4.12 -3.47 14.21
N ALA A 51 3.45 -4.62 14.15
CA ALA A 51 2.08 -4.72 13.67
C ALA A 51 1.08 -4.03 14.63
N GLN A 52 1.27 -4.16 15.93
CA GLN A 52 0.46 -3.46 16.95
C GLN A 52 0.57 -1.94 16.81
N GLN A 53 1.78 -1.41 16.62
CA GLN A 53 1.98 0.02 16.39
C GLN A 53 1.25 0.53 15.14
N ILE A 54 1.10 -0.31 14.11
CA ILE A 54 0.30 0.02 12.91
C ILE A 54 -1.20 -0.03 13.24
N SER A 55 -1.66 -1.04 13.99
CA SER A 55 -3.04 -1.14 14.50
C SER A 55 -3.44 0.12 15.27
N GLU A 56 -2.58 0.58 16.18
CA GLU A 56 -2.79 1.80 16.96
C GLU A 56 -2.96 3.04 16.08
N LYS A 57 -2.23 3.13 14.95
CA LYS A 57 -2.40 4.23 13.98
C LYS A 57 -3.72 4.15 13.24
N ILE A 58 -4.11 2.94 12.83
CA ILE A 58 -5.40 2.70 12.16
C ILE A 58 -6.56 3.10 13.08
N GLU A 59 -6.52 2.66 14.33
CA GLU A 59 -7.55 2.95 15.34
C GLU A 59 -7.60 4.44 15.69
N LYS A 60 -6.43 5.07 15.92
CA LYS A 60 -6.35 6.50 16.30
C LYS A 60 -7.04 7.41 15.30
N TYR A 61 -6.95 7.09 14.01
CA TYR A 61 -7.43 7.93 12.91
C TYR A 61 -8.64 7.34 12.17
N ASP A 62 -9.23 6.23 12.65
CA ASP A 62 -10.33 5.53 11.97
C ASP A 62 -10.01 5.26 10.47
N ILE A 63 -8.81 4.73 10.22
CA ILE A 63 -8.29 4.58 8.86
C ILE A 63 -8.95 3.37 8.21
N THR A 64 -9.57 3.57 7.05
CA THR A 64 -10.14 2.48 6.23
C THR A 64 -9.31 2.18 4.98
N PHE A 65 -8.40 3.07 4.58
CA PHE A 65 -7.57 2.91 3.38
C PHE A 65 -6.08 3.09 3.72
N VAL A 66 -5.27 2.13 3.30
CA VAL A 66 -3.82 2.11 3.51
C VAL A 66 -3.11 2.01 2.17
N ALA A 67 -2.06 2.78 2.00
CA ALA A 67 -1.14 2.65 0.89
C ALA A 67 0.27 2.36 1.44
N MET A 68 0.89 1.30 0.94
CA MET A 68 2.17 0.87 1.47
C MET A 68 3.16 0.52 0.38
N GLU A 69 4.45 0.66 0.66
CA GLU A 69 5.48 0.04 -0.16
C GLU A 69 5.40 -1.49 -0.02
N ALA A 70 5.39 -2.18 -1.15
CA ALA A 70 5.37 -3.64 -1.18
C ALA A 70 6.76 -4.20 -0.83
N PRO A 71 6.85 -5.31 -0.07
CA PRO A 71 8.13 -5.95 0.18
C PRO A 71 8.79 -6.37 -1.14
N PHE A 72 10.08 -6.06 -1.31
CA PHE A 72 10.82 -6.41 -2.52
C PHE A 72 11.23 -7.90 -2.51
N PHE A 73 10.81 -8.62 -3.54
CA PHE A 73 11.19 -10.02 -3.76
C PHE A 73 12.61 -10.10 -4.35
N GLY A 74 13.54 -10.76 -3.62
CA GLY A 74 14.88 -11.09 -4.14
C GLY A 74 16.08 -10.41 -3.48
N SER A 75 15.96 -9.92 -2.25
CA SER A 75 17.10 -9.35 -1.49
C SER A 75 17.45 -10.15 -0.22
N ASN A 76 18.58 -9.81 0.42
CA ASN A 76 19.17 -10.54 1.56
C ASN A 76 18.38 -10.44 2.89
N SER A 77 17.24 -9.74 2.96
CA SER A 77 16.37 -9.63 4.15
C SER A 77 14.94 -10.11 3.91
N THR A 78 14.76 -10.96 2.90
CA THR A 78 13.46 -11.41 2.41
C THR A 78 12.61 -12.11 3.47
N GLU A 79 13.15 -13.10 4.20
CA GLU A 79 12.34 -13.90 5.12
C GLU A 79 11.69 -13.07 6.24
N MET A 80 12.46 -12.19 6.90
CA MET A 80 11.95 -11.37 7.99
C MET A 80 10.93 -10.32 7.52
N LEU A 81 11.19 -9.71 6.37
CA LEU A 81 10.26 -8.74 5.79
C LEU A 81 8.97 -9.42 5.33
N TYR A 82 9.03 -10.64 4.80
CA TYR A 82 7.82 -11.40 4.50
C TYR A 82 7.04 -11.76 5.77
N ALA A 83 7.74 -12.25 6.80
CA ALA A 83 7.10 -12.55 8.07
C ALA A 83 6.39 -11.30 8.61
N LEU A 84 7.08 -10.15 8.65
CA LEU A 84 6.49 -8.87 9.02
C LEU A 84 5.26 -8.55 8.18
N ASN A 85 5.35 -8.68 6.86
CA ASN A 85 4.25 -8.39 5.95
C ASN A 85 3.01 -9.23 6.27
N GLN A 86 3.17 -10.51 6.66
CA GLN A 86 2.04 -11.34 7.09
C GLN A 86 1.38 -10.82 8.38
N PHE A 87 2.18 -10.40 9.38
CA PHE A 87 1.64 -9.80 10.61
C PHE A 87 0.90 -8.49 10.31
N ILE A 88 1.41 -7.66 9.40
CA ILE A 88 0.78 -6.41 9.00
C ILE A 88 -0.52 -6.67 8.22
N HIS A 89 -0.52 -7.59 7.26
CA HIS A 89 -1.75 -7.96 6.53
C HIS A 89 -2.81 -8.57 7.45
N ARG A 90 -2.41 -9.26 8.52
CA ARG A 90 -3.35 -9.70 9.55
C ARG A 90 -4.04 -8.52 10.24
N VAL A 91 -3.31 -7.45 10.56
CA VAL A 91 -3.90 -6.22 11.14
C VAL A 91 -4.89 -5.59 10.16
N PHE A 92 -4.50 -5.44 8.89
CA PHE A 92 -5.40 -4.91 7.85
C PHE A 92 -6.65 -5.77 7.65
N LEU A 93 -6.48 -7.10 7.72
CA LEU A 93 -7.59 -8.01 7.75
C LEU A 93 -8.47 -7.71 8.95
N GLU A 94 -7.95 -7.70 10.18
CA GLU A 94 -8.72 -7.45 11.41
C GLU A 94 -9.54 -6.15 11.35
N HIS A 95 -8.99 -5.08 10.78
CA HIS A 95 -9.61 -3.75 10.63
C HIS A 95 -10.44 -3.51 9.37
N ASP A 96 -10.66 -4.53 8.52
CA ASP A 96 -11.43 -4.41 7.28
C ASP A 96 -10.89 -3.33 6.31
N ASN A 97 -9.57 -3.11 6.30
CA ASN A 97 -8.95 -2.09 5.46
C ASN A 97 -8.98 -2.45 3.97
N TYR A 98 -9.00 -1.41 3.14
CA TYR A 98 -8.57 -1.51 1.75
C TYR A 98 -7.09 -1.13 1.67
N VAL A 99 -6.26 -1.96 1.04
CA VAL A 99 -4.81 -1.76 0.99
C VAL A 99 -4.34 -1.73 -0.45
N VAL A 100 -3.53 -0.74 -0.81
CA VAL A 100 -2.79 -0.71 -2.07
C VAL A 100 -1.30 -0.86 -1.77
N CYS A 101 -0.64 -1.73 -2.51
CA CYS A 101 0.78 -2.04 -2.38
C CYS A 101 1.53 -1.54 -3.62
N PHE A 102 2.51 -0.66 -3.41
CA PHE A 102 3.34 -0.12 -4.47
C PHE A 102 4.73 -0.75 -4.44
N PRO A 103 5.15 -1.50 -5.46
CA PRO A 103 6.54 -1.97 -5.56
C PRO A 103 7.53 -0.80 -5.61
N PRO A 104 8.76 -0.96 -5.09
CA PRO A 104 9.75 0.13 -5.04
C PRO A 104 10.03 0.78 -6.40
N GLN A 105 10.12 -0.04 -7.46
CA GLN A 105 10.36 0.45 -8.81
C GLN A 105 9.18 1.27 -9.36
N MET A 106 7.96 0.91 -8.96
CA MET A 106 6.75 1.62 -9.34
C MET A 106 6.71 2.99 -8.66
N LEU A 107 7.03 3.09 -7.36
CA LEU A 107 7.12 4.38 -6.66
C LEU A 107 8.16 5.30 -7.31
N LYS A 108 9.35 4.77 -7.62
CA LYS A 108 10.39 5.55 -8.31
C LYS A 108 9.90 6.13 -9.63
N LYS A 109 9.19 5.34 -10.43
CA LYS A 109 8.62 5.82 -11.71
C LYS A 109 7.43 6.75 -11.56
N LEU A 110 6.61 6.58 -10.53
CA LEU A 110 5.55 7.53 -10.22
C LEU A 110 6.11 8.91 -9.87
N VAL A 111 7.22 8.96 -9.10
CA VAL A 111 7.88 10.21 -8.72
C VAL A 111 8.67 10.82 -9.89
N PHE A 112 9.38 9.99 -10.66
CA PHE A 112 10.23 10.42 -11.76
C PHE A 112 9.89 9.64 -13.05
N PRO A 113 8.81 10.01 -13.75
CA PRO A 113 8.33 9.26 -14.92
C PRO A 113 9.39 9.21 -16.04
N GLU A 114 10.10 10.32 -16.26
CA GLU A 114 11.08 10.47 -17.33
C GLU A 114 12.47 9.90 -17.01
N THR A 115 12.78 9.62 -15.74
CA THR A 115 14.13 9.19 -15.31
C THR A 115 14.23 7.68 -15.21
N SER A 116 15.32 7.07 -15.68
CA SER A 116 15.50 5.62 -15.56
C SER A 116 15.53 5.18 -14.09
N VAL A 117 14.86 4.06 -13.76
CA VAL A 117 14.81 3.55 -12.37
C VAL A 117 16.20 3.26 -11.80
N ALA A 118 17.15 2.90 -12.66
CA ALA A 118 18.53 2.64 -12.28
C ALA A 118 19.28 3.90 -11.80
N GLU A 119 18.87 5.08 -12.25
CA GLU A 119 19.47 6.37 -11.89
C GLU A 119 18.86 6.95 -10.61
N ILE A 120 17.66 6.51 -10.25
CA ILE A 120 16.92 7.00 -9.09
C ILE A 120 17.40 6.28 -7.82
N GLY A 121 18.38 6.89 -7.16
CA GLY A 121 18.80 6.55 -5.79
C GLY A 121 17.89 7.14 -4.69
N LYS A 122 18.06 6.64 -3.46
CA LYS A 122 17.37 7.14 -2.25
C LYS A 122 17.46 8.66 -2.06
N PRO A 123 18.62 9.33 -2.28
CA PRO A 123 18.71 10.78 -2.10
C PRO A 123 17.72 11.57 -2.97
N HIS A 124 17.46 11.11 -4.20
CA HIS A 124 16.50 11.76 -5.09
C HIS A 124 15.07 11.69 -4.55
N MET A 125 14.66 10.51 -4.05
CA MET A 125 13.32 10.32 -3.47
C MET A 125 13.11 11.20 -2.23
N ILE A 126 14.13 11.31 -1.37
CA ILE A 126 14.10 12.15 -0.16
C ILE A 126 14.07 13.63 -0.54
N ASP A 127 14.87 14.06 -1.50
CA ASP A 127 14.92 15.46 -1.93
C ASP A 127 13.59 15.89 -2.55
N GLN A 128 13.03 15.08 -3.45
CA GLN A 128 11.73 15.34 -4.04
C GLN A 128 10.61 15.35 -2.98
N ALA A 129 10.68 14.47 -1.97
CA ALA A 129 9.73 14.49 -0.85
C ALA A 129 9.86 15.79 -0.05
N LYS A 130 11.08 16.29 0.18
CA LYS A 130 11.29 17.58 0.85
C LYS A 130 10.75 18.75 0.02
N THR A 131 10.96 18.73 -1.29
CA THR A 131 10.42 19.75 -2.21
C THR A 131 8.90 19.79 -2.12
N THR A 132 8.27 18.63 -2.25
CA THR A 132 6.81 18.48 -2.22
C THR A 132 6.23 18.89 -0.86
N LEU A 133 6.89 18.53 0.24
CA LEU A 133 6.44 18.88 1.60
C LEU A 133 6.87 20.28 2.06
N HIS A 134 7.56 21.06 1.23
CA HIS A 134 8.16 22.35 1.60
C HIS A 134 9.07 22.29 2.83
N LEU A 135 9.90 21.24 2.92
CA LEU A 135 10.81 20.95 4.04
C LEU A 135 12.29 21.16 3.71
N HIS A 136 12.63 22.03 2.75
CA HIS A 136 14.04 22.35 2.46
C HIS A 136 14.75 22.90 3.72
N GLY A 137 16.00 22.48 3.91
CA GLY A 137 16.78 22.76 5.12
C GLY A 137 16.40 21.96 6.36
N LYS A 138 15.32 21.17 6.33
CA LYS A 138 14.91 20.28 7.42
C LYS A 138 15.32 18.83 7.16
N ARG A 139 15.53 18.09 8.26
CA ARG A 139 15.81 16.65 8.19
C ARG A 139 14.50 15.90 7.95
N LEU A 140 14.51 15.01 6.95
CA LEU A 140 13.45 14.03 6.68
C LEU A 140 14.10 12.65 6.76
N ALA A 141 13.50 11.72 7.49
CA ALA A 141 13.98 10.34 7.55
C ALA A 141 13.68 9.63 6.22
N GLU A 142 14.55 8.72 5.80
CA GLU A 142 14.38 7.98 4.55
C GLU A 142 13.07 7.18 4.54
N ASP A 143 12.81 6.41 5.61
CA ASP A 143 11.61 5.56 5.70
C ASP A 143 10.32 6.43 5.67
N VAL A 144 10.39 7.66 6.19
CA VAL A 144 9.27 8.61 6.13
C VAL A 144 9.06 9.17 4.73
N ALA A 145 10.13 9.35 3.95
CA ALA A 145 10.02 9.80 2.56
C ALA A 145 9.42 8.70 1.68
N ASP A 146 9.82 7.45 1.86
CA ASP A 146 9.26 6.31 1.13
C ASP A 146 7.78 6.09 1.52
N ALA A 147 7.45 6.15 2.81
CA ALA A 147 6.07 6.13 3.29
C ALA A 147 5.23 7.31 2.76
N PHE A 148 5.84 8.50 2.63
CA PHE A 148 5.17 9.67 2.05
C PHE A 148 4.75 9.40 0.62
N TRP A 149 5.64 8.86 -0.22
CA TRP A 149 5.30 8.58 -1.62
C TRP A 149 4.23 7.51 -1.77
N ALA A 150 4.30 6.43 -0.97
CA ALA A 150 3.23 5.45 -0.91
C ALA A 150 1.89 6.11 -0.53
N GLY A 151 1.89 6.95 0.52
CA GLY A 151 0.70 7.69 0.94
C GLY A 151 0.18 8.67 -0.12
N TYR A 152 1.06 9.44 -0.75
CA TYR A 152 0.74 10.45 -1.75
C TYR A 152 0.02 9.82 -2.95
N PHE A 153 0.62 8.81 -3.58
CA PHE A 153 0.00 8.11 -4.71
C PHE A 153 -1.20 7.27 -4.28
N GLY A 154 -1.20 6.75 -3.04
CA GLY A 154 -2.35 6.11 -2.42
C GLY A 154 -3.55 7.04 -2.31
N LYS A 155 -3.33 8.29 -1.89
CA LYS A 155 -4.37 9.31 -1.79
C LYS A 155 -4.91 9.71 -3.16
N ARG A 156 -4.04 9.84 -4.16
CA ARG A 156 -4.46 10.09 -5.55
C ARG A 156 -5.28 8.92 -6.10
N TYR A 157 -4.83 7.68 -5.88
CA TYR A 157 -5.61 6.48 -6.21
C TYR A 157 -6.96 6.47 -5.50
N TYR A 158 -7.04 6.85 -4.22
CA TYR A 158 -8.29 6.90 -3.48
C TYR A 158 -9.28 7.93 -4.07
N LYS A 159 -8.81 9.15 -4.33
CA LYS A 159 -9.61 10.22 -4.94
C LYS A 159 -10.14 9.84 -6.32
N TRP A 160 -9.35 9.13 -7.12
CA TRP A 160 -9.75 8.63 -8.44
C TRP A 160 -10.67 7.39 -8.37
N PHE A 161 -10.31 6.39 -7.56
CA PHE A 161 -10.98 5.09 -7.55
C PHE A 161 -12.27 5.09 -6.72
N PHE A 162 -12.28 5.71 -5.56
CA PHE A 162 -13.41 5.71 -4.62
C PHE A 162 -14.24 6.98 -4.69
N GLU A 163 -13.60 8.14 -4.61
CA GLU A 163 -14.34 9.42 -4.52
C GLU A 163 -14.78 9.95 -5.89
N LYS A 164 -14.13 9.50 -6.97
CA LYS A 164 -14.38 9.97 -8.35
C LYS A 164 -14.21 11.49 -8.48
N VAL A 165 -13.33 12.07 -7.65
CA VAL A 165 -13.00 13.50 -7.67
C VAL A 165 -11.92 13.79 -8.71
N LEU A 166 -10.97 12.87 -8.88
CA LEU A 166 -10.01 12.91 -9.99
C LEU A 166 -10.55 12.10 -11.16
N SER A 167 -10.56 12.69 -12.36
CA SER A 167 -10.83 11.98 -13.62
C SER A 167 -9.55 11.33 -14.17
N GLU A 168 -9.65 10.65 -15.31
CA GLU A 168 -8.46 10.07 -15.96
C GLU A 168 -7.51 11.14 -16.50
N GLU A 169 -8.03 12.31 -16.90
CA GLU A 169 -7.26 13.46 -17.38
C GLU A 169 -6.48 14.16 -16.26
N ASP A 170 -6.90 13.99 -15.01
CA ASP A 170 -6.19 14.51 -13.83
C ASP A 170 -5.00 13.63 -13.41
N LEU A 171 -4.88 12.43 -13.98
CA LEU A 171 -3.78 11.50 -13.72
C LEU A 171 -2.61 11.81 -14.65
N GLY A 172 -1.39 11.79 -14.10
CA GLY A 172 -0.20 11.76 -14.95
C GLY A 172 -0.18 10.48 -15.80
N GLU A 173 0.51 10.50 -16.94
CA GLU A 173 0.57 9.36 -17.87
C GLU A 173 0.97 8.05 -17.17
N TYR A 174 2.01 8.10 -16.33
CA TYR A 174 2.44 6.93 -15.57
C TYR A 174 1.48 6.56 -14.44
N GLU A 175 0.75 7.51 -13.85
CA GLU A 175 -0.30 7.23 -12.87
C GLU A 175 -1.46 6.49 -13.53
N HIS A 176 -1.92 6.95 -14.69
CA HIS A 176 -2.96 6.28 -15.47
C HIS A 176 -2.56 4.83 -15.79
N HIS A 177 -1.35 4.64 -16.33
CA HIS A 177 -0.81 3.31 -16.61
C HIS A 177 -0.74 2.44 -15.34
N THR A 178 -0.32 3.03 -14.22
CA THR A 178 -0.18 2.30 -12.95
C THR A 178 -1.53 1.94 -12.33
N PHE A 179 -2.52 2.83 -12.38
CA PHE A 179 -3.80 2.64 -11.70
C PHE A 179 -4.77 1.78 -12.50
N CYS A 180 -4.90 2.05 -13.81
CA CYS A 180 -5.88 1.44 -14.71
C CYS A 180 -5.29 0.92 -16.03
N GLY A 181 -3.97 0.77 -16.13
CA GLY A 181 -3.31 0.30 -17.35
C GLY A 181 -3.87 -1.02 -17.88
N GLN A 182 -4.12 -1.03 -19.19
CA GLN A 182 -4.50 -2.20 -19.96
C GLN A 182 -3.77 -2.18 -21.30
N HIS A 183 -3.32 -3.35 -21.76
CA HIS A 183 -2.61 -3.50 -23.02
C HIS A 183 -3.25 -4.60 -23.88
N THR A 184 -3.85 -4.20 -25.00
CA THR A 184 -4.33 -5.16 -26.00
C THR A 184 -3.26 -5.40 -27.05
N TYR A 185 -2.77 -6.64 -27.12
CA TYR A 185 -1.81 -7.04 -28.13
C TYR A 185 -2.46 -6.95 -29.52
N THR A 186 -1.93 -6.11 -30.40
CA THR A 186 -2.48 -5.89 -31.75
C THR A 186 -1.83 -6.78 -32.82
N ARG A 187 -0.67 -7.40 -32.50
CA ARG A 187 0.13 -8.20 -33.42
C ARG A 187 0.77 -9.40 -32.69
N GLY A 188 1.24 -10.39 -33.45
CA GLY A 188 1.92 -11.58 -32.93
C GLY A 188 0.97 -12.67 -32.41
N VAL A 189 1.54 -13.70 -31.78
CA VAL A 189 0.82 -14.90 -31.30
C VAL A 189 -0.26 -14.57 -30.28
N ARG A 190 -0.10 -13.47 -29.54
CA ARG A 190 -1.05 -13.00 -28.53
C ARG A 190 -2.05 -11.97 -29.06
N LYS A 191 -2.15 -11.77 -30.38
CA LYS A 191 -3.06 -10.78 -30.98
C LYS A 191 -4.49 -10.96 -30.46
N GLY A 192 -5.11 -9.88 -29.99
CA GLY A 192 -6.46 -9.84 -29.43
C GLY A 192 -6.52 -10.12 -27.92
N VAL A 193 -5.43 -10.56 -27.29
CA VAL A 193 -5.37 -10.71 -25.83
C VAL A 193 -5.20 -9.34 -25.20
N THR A 194 -5.99 -9.05 -24.17
CA THR A 194 -5.85 -7.85 -23.33
C THR A 194 -5.24 -8.23 -21.99
N GLU A 195 -4.10 -7.64 -21.66
CA GLU A 195 -3.49 -7.72 -20.33
C GLU A 195 -3.93 -6.54 -19.49
N TYR A 196 -4.32 -6.81 -18.25
CA TYR A 196 -4.73 -5.82 -17.28
C TYR A 196 -3.60 -5.65 -16.27
N THR A 197 -2.81 -4.60 -16.44
CA THR A 197 -1.58 -4.36 -15.66
C THR A 197 -1.79 -3.41 -14.49
N GLY A 198 -2.82 -2.56 -14.56
CA GLY A 198 -3.14 -1.57 -13.53
C GLY A 198 -3.48 -2.20 -12.17
N ILE A 199 -3.17 -1.47 -11.10
CA ILE A 199 -3.42 -1.88 -9.71
C ILE A 199 -4.87 -2.33 -9.54
N MET A 200 -5.86 -1.62 -10.09
CA MET A 200 -7.28 -1.94 -9.92
C MET A 200 -7.68 -3.36 -10.38
N PHE A 201 -6.85 -4.02 -11.20
CA PHE A 201 -7.10 -5.35 -11.73
C PHE A 201 -6.31 -6.46 -11.01
N ARG A 202 -5.47 -6.11 -10.03
CA ARG A 202 -4.56 -7.04 -9.34
C ARG A 202 -4.95 -7.28 -7.88
N GLU A 203 -6.18 -7.73 -7.65
CA GLU A 203 -6.68 -8.10 -6.32
C GLU A 203 -5.90 -9.30 -5.77
N ASN A 204 -5.52 -9.24 -4.49
CA ASN A 204 -4.65 -10.18 -3.78
C ASN A 204 -3.16 -10.13 -4.16
N ASP A 205 -2.76 -9.09 -4.88
CA ASP A 205 -1.39 -8.94 -5.38
C ASP A 205 -0.89 -7.50 -5.18
N LEU A 206 -1.51 -6.52 -5.85
CA LEU A 206 -1.20 -5.10 -5.65
C LEU A 206 -2.28 -4.34 -4.88
N PHE A 207 -3.45 -4.93 -4.66
CA PHE A 207 -4.42 -4.42 -3.70
C PHE A 207 -5.19 -5.52 -2.99
N TYR A 208 -5.75 -5.18 -1.84
CA TYR A 208 -6.51 -6.07 -0.98
C TYR A 208 -7.73 -5.33 -0.41
N ASP A 209 -8.94 -5.74 -0.78
CA ASP A 209 -10.17 -5.32 -0.09
C ASP A 209 -10.49 -6.34 1.01
N PHE A 210 -9.93 -6.16 2.20
CA PHE A 210 -10.09 -7.13 3.28
C PHE A 210 -11.53 -7.26 3.74
N LYS A 211 -12.32 -6.19 3.65
CA LYS A 211 -13.75 -6.21 3.95
C LYS A 211 -14.49 -7.14 2.99
N ALA A 212 -14.26 -7.02 1.68
CA ALA A 212 -14.85 -7.90 0.67
C ALA A 212 -14.34 -9.34 0.80
N ILE A 213 -13.04 -9.53 1.06
CA ILE A 213 -12.43 -10.84 1.30
C ILE A 213 -13.12 -11.54 2.47
N LYS A 214 -13.25 -10.91 3.65
CA LYS A 214 -13.93 -11.51 4.81
C LYS A 214 -15.38 -11.88 4.50
N ARG A 215 -16.12 -11.02 3.79
CA ARG A 215 -17.51 -11.30 3.40
C ARG A 215 -17.59 -12.56 2.54
N ARG A 216 -16.76 -12.66 1.49
CA ARG A 216 -16.71 -13.84 0.60
C ARG A 216 -16.39 -15.12 1.38
N THR A 217 -15.45 -15.08 2.32
CA THR A 217 -15.10 -16.23 3.16
C THR A 217 -16.25 -16.66 4.08
N LYS A 218 -16.95 -15.71 4.71
CA LYS A 218 -18.14 -15.99 5.54
C LYS A 218 -19.24 -16.66 4.72
N ASP A 219 -19.51 -16.16 3.51
CA ASP A 219 -20.56 -16.71 2.64
C ASP A 219 -20.23 -18.13 2.15
N ALA A 220 -18.97 -18.40 1.81
CA ALA A 220 -18.50 -19.74 1.46
C ALA A 220 -18.73 -20.74 2.61
N SER A 221 -18.35 -20.36 3.84
CA SER A 221 -18.53 -21.22 5.03
C SER A 221 -20.00 -21.55 5.33
N ARG A 222 -20.92 -20.61 5.08
CA ARG A 222 -22.37 -20.82 5.23
C ARG A 222 -22.91 -21.82 4.20
N LYS A 223 -22.48 -21.72 2.94
CA LYS A 223 -22.87 -22.66 1.88
C LYS A 223 -22.43 -24.10 2.17
N GLU A 224 -21.23 -24.29 2.72
CA GLU A 224 -20.74 -25.61 3.11
C GLU A 224 -21.52 -26.24 4.28
N LYS A 225 -21.84 -25.44 5.31
CA LYS A 225 -22.69 -25.90 6.43
C LYS A 225 -24.10 -26.26 5.95
N GLY A 226 -24.67 -25.49 5.03
CA GLY A 226 -25.95 -25.81 4.38
C GLY A 226 -25.94 -27.16 3.66
N LYS A 227 -24.92 -27.41 2.83
CA LYS A 227 -24.77 -28.69 2.09
C LYS A 227 -24.63 -29.91 3.02
N LYS A 228 -23.88 -29.81 4.11
CA LYS A 228 -23.72 -30.90 5.10
C LYS A 228 -25.00 -31.17 5.90
N SER A 229 -25.85 -30.16 6.10
CA SER A 229 -27.15 -30.34 6.77
C SER A 229 -28.19 -31.01 5.87
N SER A 230 -28.15 -30.77 4.56
CA SER A 230 -29.02 -31.43 3.58
C SER A 230 -28.60 -32.87 3.25
N SER A 231 -27.33 -33.23 3.39
CA SER A 231 -26.85 -34.61 3.12
C SER A 231 -27.09 -35.57 4.28
N LYS A 232 -27.40 -35.08 5.49
CA LYS A 232 -27.76 -35.90 6.66
C LYS A 232 -29.26 -36.22 6.77
N LYS A 233 -30.08 -35.70 5.85
CA LYS A 233 -31.54 -35.92 5.78
C LYS A 233 -31.96 -36.88 4.65
N ARG A 234 -31.03 -37.69 4.13
CA ARG A 234 -31.31 -38.75 3.17
C ARG A 234 -30.91 -40.09 3.74
#